data_AF-A0A9W6WAC5-F1
#
_entry.id   AF-A0A9W6WAC5-F1
#
_cell.length_a   1.000
_cell.length_b   1.000
_cell.length_c   1.000
_cell.angle_alpha   90.00
_cell.angle_beta   90.00
_cell.angle_gamma   90.00
#
_symmetry.space_group_name_H-M   'P 1'
#
loop_
_entity.id
_entity.type
_entity.pdbx_description
1 polymer ?
#
loop_
_entity_poly.entity_id
_entity_poly.type
_entity_poly.pdbx_seq_one_letter_code
_entity_poly.pdbx_strand_id
1 'polypeptide(L)'
;MRDVLAAIAASPVADRLVLRGSVAMRDWFGGVARVPGDIDLIDTGEGGHDEVVAAVVAAVGPVRVEEELLDYGEAVGRRLVFESGVRVEISFGEGIPRPTTEIEVGGVRLRCVDRETALVWKIQWLADGPVGLAKDLYDAVLLAEAVPLDRVALDWGRNGYFADWSTVNVWDWDIEGWAELGVEGDEDDWRDRLVAALKGSAS
;
A
#
# COMPACT_ATOMS: atom_id res chain seq x y z
N MET A 1 -6.33 -12.64 9.39
CA MET A 1 -5.40 -12.10 8.39
C MET A 1 -4.39 -13.13 7.91
N ARG A 2 -3.53 -13.68 8.79
CA ARG A 2 -2.52 -14.70 8.41
C ARG A 2 -3.10 -15.90 7.64
N ASP A 3 -4.22 -16.46 8.09
CA ASP A 3 -4.83 -17.60 7.38
C ASP A 3 -5.42 -17.23 6.01
N VAL A 4 -5.89 -15.98 5.85
CA VAL A 4 -6.34 -15.45 4.56
C VAL A 4 -5.15 -15.28 3.61
N LEU A 5 -4.01 -14.75 4.08
CA LEU A 5 -2.78 -14.68 3.29
C LEU A 5 -2.31 -16.07 2.87
N ALA A 6 -2.34 -17.06 3.77
CA ALA A 6 -1.96 -18.43 3.47
C ALA A 6 -2.88 -19.07 2.41
N ALA A 7 -4.19 -18.82 2.50
CA ALA A 7 -5.15 -19.29 1.50
C ALA A 7 -4.91 -18.64 0.12
N ILE A 8 -4.68 -17.33 0.07
CA ILE A 8 -4.38 -16.60 -1.17
C ILE A 8 -3.06 -17.10 -1.79
N ALA A 9 -2.02 -17.30 -0.98
CA ALA A 9 -0.73 -17.82 -1.42
C ALA A 9 -0.81 -19.26 -1.98
N ALA A 10 -1.80 -20.04 -1.56
CA ALA A 10 -2.06 -21.39 -2.07
C ALA A 10 -3.04 -21.43 -3.25
N SER A 11 -3.57 -20.27 -3.68
CA SER A 11 -4.58 -20.18 -4.73
C SER A 11 -3.98 -20.34 -6.13
N PRO A 12 -4.78 -20.75 -7.14
CA PRO A 12 -4.31 -20.85 -8.53
C PRO A 12 -3.83 -19.54 -9.15
N VAL A 13 -4.15 -18.40 -8.53
CA VAL A 13 -3.79 -17.06 -9.01
C VAL A 13 -2.67 -16.41 -8.19
N ALA A 14 -2.05 -17.14 -7.25
CA ALA A 14 -0.99 -16.61 -6.39
C ALA A 14 0.17 -15.97 -7.18
N ASP A 15 0.59 -16.59 -8.29
CA ASP A 15 1.65 -16.09 -9.17
C ASP A 15 1.27 -14.86 -9.99
N ARG A 16 0.02 -14.39 -9.89
CA ARG A 16 -0.46 -13.13 -10.46
C ARG A 16 -0.61 -12.03 -9.42
N LEU A 17 -0.71 -12.39 -8.14
CA LEU A 17 -0.96 -11.44 -7.07
C LEU A 17 0.35 -10.91 -6.48
N VAL A 18 0.40 -9.60 -6.25
CA VAL A 18 1.51 -8.90 -5.60
C VAL A 18 0.95 -8.11 -4.43
N LEU A 19 1.47 -8.39 -3.23
CA LEU A 19 1.11 -7.67 -2.03
C LEU A 19 1.61 -6.23 -2.06
N ARG A 20 0.81 -5.33 -1.52
CA ARG A 20 1.24 -3.97 -1.18
C ARG A 20 0.64 -3.51 0.15
N GLY A 21 0.86 -2.25 0.46
CA GLY A 21 0.17 -1.57 1.55
C GLY A 21 0.60 -2.07 2.94
N SER A 22 -0.33 -1.95 3.89
CA SER A 22 0.03 -1.99 5.32
C SER A 22 0.46 -3.36 5.86
N VAL A 23 0.11 -4.44 5.17
CA VAL A 23 0.53 -5.80 5.55
C VAL A 23 2.04 -5.98 5.39
N ALA A 24 2.62 -5.41 4.33
CA ALA A 24 4.08 -5.47 4.09
C ALA A 24 4.88 -4.71 5.15
N MET A 25 4.31 -3.62 5.69
CA MET A 25 4.94 -2.81 6.75
C MET A 25 5.28 -3.64 8.00
N ARG A 26 4.48 -4.68 8.30
CA ARG A 26 4.73 -5.56 9.46
C ARG A 26 5.96 -6.45 9.30
N ASP A 27 6.25 -6.92 8.09
CA ASP A 27 7.50 -7.64 7.81
C ASP A 27 8.70 -6.69 7.90
N TRP A 28 8.58 -5.48 7.34
CA TRP A 28 9.69 -4.53 7.27
C TRP A 28 10.05 -3.86 8.59
N PHE A 29 9.06 -3.53 9.42
CA PHE A 29 9.23 -2.71 10.62
C PHE A 29 8.77 -3.39 11.92
N GLY A 30 8.29 -4.64 11.83
CA GLY A 30 7.91 -5.45 12.99
C GLY A 30 6.88 -4.78 13.91
N GLY A 31 7.26 -4.63 15.18
CA GLY A 31 6.41 -4.03 16.21
C GLY A 31 6.20 -2.53 16.05
N VAL A 32 7.07 -1.84 15.31
CA VAL A 32 6.94 -0.39 15.05
C VAL A 32 5.73 -0.15 14.15
N ALA A 33 5.57 -0.91 13.06
CA ALA A 33 4.43 -0.75 12.17
C ALA A 33 3.09 -0.87 12.93
N ARG A 34 2.12 -0.05 12.53
CA ARG A 34 0.73 -0.15 13.00
C ARG A 34 0.08 -1.47 12.60
N VAL A 35 -1.07 -1.80 13.23
CA VAL A 35 -1.86 -2.98 12.82
C VAL A 35 -2.39 -2.75 11.39
N PRO A 36 -2.19 -3.69 10.46
CA PRO A 36 -2.75 -3.59 9.11
C PRO A 36 -4.27 -3.66 9.15
N GLY A 37 -4.93 -2.83 8.33
CA GLY A 37 -6.38 -2.86 8.20
C GLY A 37 -6.83 -3.88 7.16
N ASP A 38 -6.24 -3.78 5.97
CA ASP A 38 -6.67 -4.47 4.76
C ASP A 38 -5.49 -5.26 4.16
N ILE A 39 -5.79 -6.32 3.41
CA ILE A 39 -4.81 -7.01 2.55
C ILE A 39 -4.94 -6.39 1.15
N ASP A 40 -3.94 -5.59 0.76
CA ASP A 40 -3.92 -4.91 -0.54
C ASP A 40 -3.11 -5.74 -1.56
N LEU A 41 -3.71 -6.05 -2.70
CA LEU A 41 -3.13 -6.87 -3.75
C LEU A 41 -3.23 -6.16 -5.10
N ILE A 42 -2.24 -6.38 -5.95
CA ILE A 42 -2.24 -6.01 -7.36
C ILE A 42 -2.29 -7.30 -8.17
N ASP A 43 -3.23 -7.41 -9.11
CA ASP A 43 -3.17 -8.45 -10.14
C ASP A 43 -2.28 -7.99 -11.30
N THR A 44 -1.22 -8.74 -11.55
CA THR A 44 -0.25 -8.48 -12.63
C THR A 44 -0.45 -9.39 -13.85
N GLY A 45 -1.47 -10.25 -13.84
CA GLY A 45 -1.70 -11.21 -14.90
C GLY A 45 -2.55 -10.67 -16.05
N GLU A 46 -2.45 -11.35 -17.19
CA GLU A 46 -3.43 -11.21 -18.27
C GLU A 46 -4.66 -12.09 -17.93
N GLY A 47 -5.88 -11.56 -18.07
CA GLY A 47 -7.10 -12.33 -17.81
C GLY A 47 -8.27 -11.47 -17.34
N GLY A 48 -9.39 -12.11 -16.96
CA GLY A 48 -10.58 -11.41 -16.47
C GLY A 48 -10.51 -11.13 -14.97
N HIS A 49 -10.94 -9.94 -14.55
CA HIS A 49 -10.97 -9.55 -13.12
C HIS A 49 -11.83 -10.52 -12.29
N ASP A 50 -12.99 -10.92 -12.83
CA ASP A 50 -13.93 -11.84 -12.18
C ASP A 50 -13.33 -13.23 -11.92
N GLU A 51 -12.42 -13.69 -12.77
CA GLU A 51 -11.71 -14.96 -12.60
C GLU A 51 -10.81 -14.92 -11.36
N VAL A 52 -10.05 -13.84 -11.21
CA VAL A 52 -9.14 -13.64 -10.07
C VAL A 52 -9.95 -13.52 -8.77
N VAL A 53 -11.02 -12.72 -8.78
CA VAL A 53 -11.92 -12.60 -7.64
C VAL A 53 -12.51 -13.96 -7.27
N ALA A 54 -13.04 -14.71 -8.24
CA ALA A 54 -13.62 -16.03 -7.98
C ALA A 54 -12.59 -17.01 -7.39
N ALA A 55 -11.34 -17.00 -7.87
CA ALA A 55 -10.27 -17.83 -7.34
C ALA A 55 -9.90 -17.47 -5.90
N VAL A 56 -9.82 -16.17 -5.58
CA VAL A 56 -9.55 -15.67 -4.23
C VAL A 56 -10.69 -16.04 -3.28
N VAL A 57 -11.94 -15.85 -3.70
CA VAL A 57 -13.13 -16.24 -2.92
C VAL A 57 -13.17 -17.75 -2.67
N ALA A 58 -12.89 -18.55 -3.70
CA ALA A 58 -12.83 -20.01 -3.56
C ALA A 58 -11.73 -20.47 -2.58
N ALA A 59 -10.59 -19.78 -2.56
CA ALA A 59 -9.48 -20.10 -1.65
C ALA A 59 -9.76 -19.67 -0.21
N VAL A 60 -10.33 -18.49 0.00
CA VAL A 60 -10.49 -17.88 1.33
C VAL A 60 -11.81 -18.28 2.01
N GLY A 61 -12.89 -18.38 1.24
CA GLY A 61 -14.23 -18.72 1.74
C GLY A 61 -15.27 -17.63 1.48
N PRO A 62 -16.42 -17.67 2.21
CA PRO A 62 -17.57 -16.84 1.91
C PRO A 62 -17.32 -15.35 2.12
N VAL A 63 -17.81 -14.55 1.15
CA VAL A 63 -17.78 -13.09 1.16
C VAL A 63 -19.08 -12.55 1.73
N ARG A 64 -18.97 -11.62 2.68
CA ARG A 64 -20.10 -10.86 3.24
C ARG A 64 -20.44 -9.65 2.37
N VAL A 65 -19.42 -8.94 1.88
CA VAL A 65 -19.57 -7.72 1.08
C VAL A 65 -18.56 -7.74 -0.07
N GLU A 66 -19.05 -7.44 -1.27
CA GLU A 66 -18.23 -7.22 -2.47
C GLU A 66 -18.57 -5.85 -3.04
N GLU A 67 -17.54 -5.03 -3.26
CA GLU A 67 -17.65 -3.67 -3.79
C GLU A 67 -16.67 -3.47 -4.96
N GLU A 68 -17.11 -2.77 -5.99
CA GLU A 68 -16.23 -2.25 -7.04
C GLU A 68 -15.64 -0.91 -6.60
N LEU A 69 -14.31 -0.77 -6.71
CA LEU A 69 -13.60 0.48 -6.42
C LEU A 69 -13.18 1.13 -7.73
N LEU A 70 -13.43 2.44 -7.86
CA LEU A 70 -13.07 3.23 -9.05
C LEU A 70 -11.92 4.24 -8.77
N ASP A 71 -11.32 4.19 -7.59
CA ASP A 71 -10.46 5.26 -7.04
C ASP A 71 -8.96 5.05 -7.31
N TYR A 72 -8.59 4.22 -8.29
CA TYR A 72 -7.19 3.94 -8.66
C TYR A 72 -6.82 4.56 -10.03
N GLY A 73 -7.44 5.69 -10.39
CA GLY A 73 -7.25 6.33 -11.69
C GLY A 73 -7.91 5.54 -12.83
N GLU A 74 -7.12 5.02 -13.77
CA GLU A 74 -7.63 4.13 -14.85
C GLU A 74 -7.80 2.67 -14.39
N ALA A 75 -7.23 2.30 -13.24
CA ALA A 75 -7.33 0.97 -12.69
C ALA A 75 -8.67 0.75 -11.97
N VAL A 76 -9.24 -0.44 -12.16
CA VAL A 76 -10.45 -0.87 -11.44
C VAL A 76 -10.02 -1.70 -10.23
N GLY A 77 -10.72 -1.56 -9.11
CA GLY A 77 -10.50 -2.36 -7.92
C GLY A 77 -11.71 -3.22 -7.52
N ARG A 78 -11.46 -4.24 -6.71
CA ARG A 78 -12.47 -5.05 -6.02
C ARG A 78 -12.13 -5.11 -4.55
N ARG A 79 -13.09 -4.76 -3.69
CA ARG A 79 -13.00 -4.93 -2.24
C ARG A 79 -13.89 -6.09 -1.82
N LEU A 80 -13.29 -7.04 -1.14
CA LEU A 80 -13.94 -8.22 -0.57
C LEU A 80 -13.84 -8.15 0.94
N VAL A 81 -14.98 -8.21 1.63
CA VAL A 81 -15.04 -8.41 3.09
C VAL A 81 -15.54 -9.81 3.36
N PHE A 82 -14.66 -10.67 3.87
CA PHE A 82 -14.99 -12.06 4.17
C PHE A 82 -15.83 -12.20 5.44
N GLU A 83 -16.50 -13.34 5.62
CA GLU A 83 -17.23 -13.62 6.86
C GLU A 83 -16.33 -13.59 8.11
N SER A 84 -15.03 -13.88 7.94
CA SER A 84 -14.01 -13.72 8.98
C SER A 84 -13.77 -12.26 9.43
N GLY A 85 -14.30 -11.29 8.70
CA GLY A 85 -14.11 -9.85 8.92
C GLY A 85 -12.85 -9.28 8.26
N VAL A 86 -12.00 -10.13 7.67
CA VAL A 86 -10.81 -9.66 6.93
C VAL A 86 -11.25 -9.02 5.62
N ARG A 87 -10.69 -7.83 5.33
CA ARG A 87 -10.83 -7.15 4.05
C ARG A 87 -9.65 -7.46 3.13
N VAL A 88 -9.95 -7.75 1.87
CA VAL A 88 -8.98 -7.88 0.78
C VAL A 88 -9.37 -6.90 -0.30
N GLU A 89 -8.41 -6.10 -0.77
CA GLU A 89 -8.56 -5.24 -1.93
C GLU A 89 -7.65 -5.72 -3.04
N ILE A 90 -8.18 -5.80 -4.26
CA ILE A 90 -7.45 -6.22 -5.45
C ILE A 90 -7.58 -5.09 -6.48
N SER A 91 -6.46 -4.48 -6.87
CA SER A 91 -6.41 -3.57 -8.01
C SER A 91 -6.01 -4.31 -9.28
N PHE A 92 -6.59 -3.89 -10.40
CA PHE A 92 -6.39 -4.50 -11.73
C PHE A 92 -5.89 -3.45 -12.73
N GLY A 93 -4.88 -3.82 -13.52
CA GLY A 93 -4.29 -2.93 -14.53
C GLY A 93 -3.32 -1.89 -13.96
N GLU A 94 -3.01 -1.96 -12.67
CA GLU A 94 -2.04 -1.08 -12.03
C GLU A 94 -0.60 -1.52 -12.37
N GLY A 95 0.19 -0.59 -12.90
CA GLY A 95 1.59 -0.83 -13.22
C GLY A 95 2.48 -0.85 -11.97
N ILE A 96 3.42 -1.80 -11.90
CA ILE A 96 4.45 -1.83 -10.87
C ILE A 96 5.74 -1.26 -11.46
N PRO A 97 6.26 -0.13 -10.94
CA PRO A 97 7.37 0.58 -11.57
C PRO A 97 8.72 -0.13 -11.42
N ARG A 98 8.86 -1.03 -10.44
CA ARG A 98 10.11 -1.73 -10.12
C ARG A 98 9.87 -3.23 -9.93
N PRO A 99 10.89 -4.07 -10.06
CA PRO A 99 10.76 -5.51 -9.80
C PRO A 99 10.17 -5.77 -8.42
N THR A 100 9.30 -6.79 -8.33
CA THR A 100 8.77 -7.23 -7.04
C THR A 100 9.84 -7.95 -6.22
N THR A 101 9.68 -7.94 -4.91
CA THR A 101 10.49 -8.69 -3.95
C THR A 101 9.67 -9.79 -3.31
N GLU A 102 10.31 -10.83 -2.80
CA GLU A 102 9.66 -11.77 -1.89
C GLU A 102 9.74 -11.24 -0.45
N ILE A 103 8.65 -11.39 0.31
CA ILE A 103 8.60 -11.11 1.76
C ILE A 103 7.94 -12.27 2.51
N GLU A 104 8.09 -12.32 3.84
CA GLU A 104 7.49 -13.35 4.67
C GLU A 104 6.63 -12.76 5.81
N VAL A 105 5.31 -12.72 5.59
CA VAL A 105 4.38 -12.18 6.60
C VAL A 105 3.76 -13.32 7.40
N GLY A 106 4.13 -13.41 8.69
CA GLY A 106 3.57 -14.44 9.58
C GLY A 106 3.83 -15.88 9.10
N GLY A 107 4.99 -16.10 8.48
CA GLY A 107 5.40 -17.39 7.90
C GLY A 107 4.81 -17.68 6.52
N VAL A 108 4.13 -16.72 5.88
CA VAL A 108 3.58 -16.86 4.52
C VAL A 108 4.44 -16.06 3.56
N ARG A 109 5.00 -16.74 2.54
CA ARG A 109 5.80 -16.10 1.50
C ARG A 109 4.91 -15.56 0.39
N LEU A 110 5.16 -14.31 0.00
CA LEU A 110 4.37 -13.58 -0.99
C LEU A 110 5.30 -12.71 -1.84
N ARG A 111 4.93 -12.47 -3.09
CA ARG A 111 5.50 -11.38 -3.87
C ARG A 111 4.92 -10.07 -3.35
N CYS A 112 5.75 -9.05 -3.24
CA CYS A 112 5.39 -7.73 -2.74
C CYS A 112 6.11 -6.66 -3.55
N VAL A 113 5.54 -5.47 -3.61
CA VAL A 113 6.27 -4.29 -4.09
C VAL A 113 7.45 -3.98 -3.17
N ASP A 114 8.50 -3.36 -3.69
CA ASP A 114 9.59 -2.89 -2.84
C ASP A 114 9.16 -1.69 -1.97
N ARG A 115 9.97 -1.40 -0.94
CA ARG A 115 9.70 -0.30 0.01
C ARG A 115 9.64 1.06 -0.68
N GLU A 116 10.41 1.24 -1.74
CA GLU A 116 10.50 2.51 -2.46
C GLU A 116 9.24 2.77 -3.28
N THR A 117 8.72 1.76 -3.97
CA THR A 117 7.43 1.80 -4.65
C THR A 117 6.30 2.07 -3.65
N ALA A 118 6.32 1.40 -2.49
CA ALA A 118 5.36 1.65 -1.43
C ALA A 118 5.41 3.10 -0.92
N LEU A 119 6.62 3.68 -0.79
CA LEU A 119 6.81 5.06 -0.38
C LEU A 119 6.18 6.02 -1.40
N VAL A 120 6.47 5.86 -2.69
CA VAL A 120 5.91 6.74 -3.73
C VAL A 120 4.39 6.75 -3.70
N TRP A 121 3.74 5.58 -3.58
CA TRP A 121 2.27 5.52 -3.48
C TRP A 121 1.73 6.22 -2.23
N LYS A 122 2.42 6.11 -1.08
CA LYS A 122 1.98 6.79 0.14
C LYS A 122 1.99 8.30 -0.02
N ILE A 123 3.06 8.86 -0.59
CA ILE A 123 3.08 10.29 -0.87
C ILE A 123 2.07 10.66 -1.95
N GLN A 124 1.87 9.83 -2.97
CA GLN A 124 0.82 10.05 -3.97
C GLN A 124 -0.56 10.19 -3.33
N TRP A 125 -0.97 9.26 -2.47
CA TRP A 125 -2.25 9.35 -1.79
C TRP A 125 -2.37 10.57 -0.88
N LEU A 126 -1.27 10.97 -0.23
CA LEU A 126 -1.25 12.15 0.62
C LEU A 126 -1.38 13.47 -0.17
N ALA A 127 -0.92 13.50 -1.42
CA ALA A 127 -0.90 14.73 -2.22
C ALA A 127 -2.07 14.87 -3.21
N ASP A 128 -2.57 13.75 -3.76
CA ASP A 128 -3.64 13.77 -4.76
C ASP A 128 -5.03 13.89 -4.12
N GLY A 129 -5.17 13.46 -2.86
CA GLY A 129 -6.45 13.46 -2.14
C GLY A 129 -6.85 14.83 -1.59
N PRO A 130 -8.16 15.12 -1.45
CA PRO A 130 -8.63 16.33 -0.76
C PRO A 130 -8.28 16.32 0.74
N VAL A 131 -8.14 15.13 1.33
CA VAL A 131 -7.74 14.89 2.72
C VAL A 131 -6.90 13.60 2.76
N GLY A 132 -5.69 13.68 3.31
CA GLY A 132 -4.83 12.54 3.59
C GLY A 132 -5.16 11.89 4.94
N LEU A 133 -4.76 10.62 5.11
CA LEU A 133 -4.99 9.91 6.36
C LEU A 133 -3.70 9.80 7.18
N ALA A 134 -3.84 9.94 8.50
CA ALA A 134 -2.76 9.84 9.48
C ALA A 134 -1.91 8.58 9.31
N LYS A 135 -2.59 7.46 9.04
CA LYS A 135 -1.98 6.15 8.81
C LYS A 135 -1.03 6.15 7.59
N ASP A 136 -1.33 6.96 6.59
CA ASP A 136 -0.55 7.05 5.35
C ASP A 136 0.66 7.96 5.54
N LEU A 137 0.52 9.08 6.27
CA LEU A 137 1.66 9.90 6.71
C LEU A 137 2.62 9.10 7.58
N TYR A 138 2.08 8.36 8.55
CA TYR A 138 2.87 7.48 9.41
C TYR A 138 3.65 6.43 8.62
N ASP A 139 2.98 5.70 7.71
CA ASP A 139 3.63 4.70 6.87
C ASP A 139 4.71 5.34 5.97
N ALA A 140 4.45 6.53 5.41
CA ALA A 140 5.39 7.27 4.58
C ALA A 140 6.67 7.65 5.34
N VAL A 141 6.55 8.10 6.60
CA VAL A 141 7.72 8.43 7.44
C VAL A 141 8.59 7.21 7.67
N LEU A 142 8.00 6.07 8.07
CA LEU A 142 8.77 4.85 8.31
C LEU A 142 9.50 4.37 7.05
N LEU A 143 8.85 4.49 5.89
CA LEU A 143 9.44 4.13 4.61
C LEU A 143 10.57 5.10 4.21
N ALA A 144 10.36 6.41 4.34
CA ALA A 144 11.34 7.43 3.98
C ALA A 144 12.59 7.40 4.88
N GLU A 145 12.46 7.04 6.15
CA GLU A 145 13.60 6.85 7.05
C GLU A 145 14.40 5.57 6.74
N ALA A 146 13.80 4.61 6.03
CA ALA A 146 14.38 3.29 5.80
C ALA A 146 15.00 3.10 4.41
N VAL A 147 14.49 3.78 3.39
CA VAL A 147 15.02 3.72 2.03
C VAL A 147 15.11 5.12 1.43
N PRO A 148 16.23 5.49 0.79
CA PRO A 148 16.28 6.72 0.01
C PRO A 148 15.36 6.58 -1.21
N LEU A 149 14.72 7.67 -1.63
CA LEU A 149 14.05 7.74 -2.92
C LEU A 149 15.07 7.93 -4.03
N ASP A 150 15.15 6.97 -4.94
CA ASP A 150 15.96 7.05 -6.13
C ASP A 150 15.25 7.83 -7.25
N ARG A 151 16.02 8.13 -8.30
CA ARG A 151 15.55 8.94 -9.42
C ARG A 151 14.48 8.24 -10.27
N VAL A 152 14.43 6.92 -10.31
CA VAL A 152 13.43 6.14 -11.06
C VAL A 152 12.07 6.21 -10.37
N ALA A 153 12.04 6.12 -9.05
CA ALA A 153 10.86 6.35 -8.24
C ALA A 153 10.32 7.79 -8.40
N LEU A 154 11.23 8.77 -8.40
CA LEU A 154 10.89 10.18 -8.67
C LEU A 154 10.34 10.39 -10.08
N ASP A 155 10.96 9.79 -11.10
CA ASP A 155 10.53 9.94 -12.50
C ASP A 155 9.19 9.23 -12.75
N TRP A 156 8.89 8.14 -12.06
CA TRP A 156 7.57 7.50 -12.14
C TRP A 156 6.49 8.36 -11.47
N GLY A 157 6.71 8.85 -10.25
CA GLY A 157 5.80 9.80 -9.61
C GLY A 157 5.56 11.07 -10.44
N ARG A 158 6.60 11.53 -11.16
CA ARG A 158 6.54 12.70 -12.06
C ARG A 158 5.74 12.49 -13.35
N ASN A 159 5.73 11.28 -13.89
CA ASN A 159 4.95 10.96 -15.09
C ASN A 159 3.49 10.55 -14.78
N GLY A 160 3.20 10.22 -13.52
CA GLY A 160 1.85 9.99 -13.01
C GLY A 160 1.13 11.30 -12.67
N TYR A 161 1.56 12.01 -11.62
CA TYR A 161 0.78 13.12 -11.05
C TYR A 161 1.59 14.22 -10.33
N PHE A 162 2.91 14.06 -10.10
CA PHE A 162 3.71 15.06 -9.36
C PHE A 162 4.54 15.99 -10.24
N ALA A 163 4.24 17.29 -10.23
CA ALA A 163 5.23 18.30 -10.61
C ALA A 163 6.25 18.42 -9.46
N ASP A 164 7.48 17.94 -9.67
CA ASP A 164 8.65 18.07 -8.79
C ASP A 164 8.41 17.99 -7.26
N TRP A 165 8.86 16.90 -6.64
CA TRP A 165 8.84 16.69 -5.19
C TRP A 165 9.52 17.79 -4.36
N SER A 166 10.42 18.58 -4.94
CA SER A 166 10.96 19.78 -4.27
C SER A 166 9.89 20.84 -3.95
N THR A 167 8.73 20.74 -4.63
CA THR A 167 7.56 21.60 -4.45
C THR A 167 6.44 20.94 -3.65
N VAL A 168 6.55 19.65 -3.33
CA VAL A 168 5.61 18.97 -2.43
C VAL A 168 5.84 19.51 -1.03
N ASN A 169 4.91 20.32 -0.58
CA ASN A 169 4.91 20.86 0.77
C ASN A 169 4.02 20.00 1.65
N VAL A 170 4.62 19.14 2.48
CA VAL A 170 3.94 18.25 3.44
C VAL A 170 2.98 19.01 4.36
N TRP A 171 3.23 20.30 4.57
CA TRP A 171 2.38 21.18 5.39
C TRP A 171 1.12 21.68 4.69
N ASP A 172 1.01 21.50 3.37
CA ASP A 172 -0.21 21.84 2.62
C ASP A 172 -1.23 20.69 2.64
N TRP A 173 -0.84 19.51 3.14
CA TRP A 173 -1.73 18.36 3.24
C TRP A 173 -2.66 18.49 4.44
N ASP A 174 -3.96 18.42 4.20
CA ASP A 174 -4.95 18.22 5.26
C ASP A 174 -4.91 16.76 5.71
N ILE A 175 -4.72 16.50 7.01
CA ILE A 175 -4.53 15.15 7.55
C ILE A 175 -5.58 14.86 8.61
N GLU A 176 -6.27 13.73 8.47
CA GLU A 176 -7.26 13.26 9.44
C GLU A 176 -6.89 11.91 10.07
N GLY A 177 -7.50 11.61 11.22
CA GLY A 177 -7.43 10.28 11.84
C GLY A 177 -6.26 10.07 12.81
N TRP A 178 -5.65 11.15 13.31
CA TRP A 178 -4.49 11.07 14.21
C TRP A 178 -4.83 10.43 15.56
N ALA A 179 -6.03 10.73 16.09
CA ALA A 179 -6.49 10.21 17.38
C ALA A 179 -6.67 8.68 17.37
N GLU A 180 -7.10 8.12 16.23
CA GLU A 180 -7.34 6.69 16.05
C GLU A 180 -6.05 5.90 15.78
N LEU A 181 -4.99 6.57 15.32
CA LEU A 181 -3.74 5.91 14.93
C LEU A 181 -2.99 5.33 16.14
N GLY A 182 -3.07 5.99 17.30
CA GLY A 182 -2.55 5.48 18.57
C GLY A 182 -1.02 5.35 18.64
N VAL A 183 -0.30 6.19 17.91
CA VAL A 183 1.17 6.26 17.89
C VAL A 183 1.68 7.42 18.76
N GLU A 184 2.94 7.35 19.18
CA GLU A 184 3.58 8.44 19.94
C GLU A 184 3.93 9.63 19.03
N GLY A 185 3.79 10.84 19.55
CA GLY A 185 3.97 12.10 18.82
C GLY A 185 2.68 12.65 18.19
N ASP A 186 2.70 13.91 17.81
CA ASP A 186 1.59 14.58 17.13
C ASP A 186 1.81 14.72 15.61
N GLU A 187 0.82 15.22 14.89
CA GLU A 187 0.87 15.35 13.43
C GLU A 187 2.09 16.16 12.96
N ASP A 188 2.44 17.22 13.69
CA ASP A 188 3.54 18.12 13.36
C ASP A 188 4.90 17.40 13.53
N ASP A 189 5.07 16.62 14.59
CA ASP A 189 6.28 15.78 14.80
C ASP A 189 6.52 14.85 13.61
N TRP A 190 5.46 14.24 13.09
CA TRP A 190 5.56 13.27 11.99
C TRP A 190 5.73 13.96 10.63
N ARG A 191 5.14 15.14 10.42
CA ARG A 191 5.44 15.98 9.24
C ARG A 191 6.91 16.39 9.21
N ASP A 192 7.46 16.86 10.32
CA ASP A 192 8.86 17.27 10.42
C ASP A 192 9.82 16.13 10.08
N ARG A 193 9.53 14.92 10.56
CA ARG A 193 10.30 13.71 10.23
C ARG A 193 10.24 13.38 8.75
N LEU A 194 9.07 13.44 8.13
CA LEU A 194 8.94 13.19 6.68
C LEU A 194 9.78 14.20 5.90
N VAL A 195 9.68 15.49 6.23
CA VAL A 195 10.46 16.56 5.57
C VAL A 195 11.96 16.31 5.72
N ALA A 196 12.43 15.92 6.90
CA ALA A 196 13.83 15.62 7.15
C ALA A 196 14.32 14.42 6.33
N ALA A 197 13.56 13.32 6.29
CA ALA A 197 13.90 12.10 5.56
C ALA A 197 13.95 12.33 4.04
N LEU A 198 12.97 13.07 3.50
CA LEU A 198 12.93 13.40 2.07
C LEU A 198 14.08 14.32 1.64
N LYS A 199 14.46 15.31 2.46
CA LYS A 199 15.63 16.16 2.18
C LYS A 199 16.94 15.38 2.12
N GLY A 200 17.09 14.35 2.96
CA GLY A 200 18.26 13.47 2.96
C GLY A 200 18.35 12.55 1.74
N SER A 201 17.25 12.36 1.00
CA SER A 201 17.22 11.51 -0.20
C SER A 201 17.62 12.25 -1.49
N ALA A 202 17.60 13.60 -1.48
CA ALA A 202 17.86 14.44 -2.65
C ALA A 202 19.34 14.85 -2.84
N SER A 203 20.26 14.28 -2.06
CA SER A 203 21.69 14.61 -2.03
C SER A 203 22.60 13.55 -2.65
#